data_AF-A0A8S3Z0R5-F1
#
_entry.id   AF-A0A8S3Z0R5-F1
#
_cell.length_a   1.000
_cell.length_b   1.000
_cell.length_c   1.000
_cell.angle_alpha   90.00
_cell.angle_beta   90.00
_cell.angle_gamma   90.00
#
_symmetry.space_group_name_H-M   'P 1'
#
loop_
_entity.id
_entity.type
_entity.pdbx_description
1 polymer ?
#
loop_
_entity_poly.entity_id
_entity_poly.type
_entity_poly.pdbx_seq_one_letter_code
_entity_poly.pdbx_strand_id
1 'polypeptide(L)'
;YTTLFSWWSKEPVMLKYLRKNNWVDSHTKAVIISMNFINVDSGLATIIEHVYEFRLTGIFMYTYDIYTFPLKITQGKEFALSCLVMFLALLTAYFLINEIRACYQTGAWEYFKQSQSWFLIFERVLSVSVLVIFFWLQSDRQGK
;
A
#
# COMPACT_ATOMS: atom_id res chain seq x y z
N TYR A 1 -25.71 5.35 -20.24
CA TYR A 1 -24.59 6.25 -20.59
C TYR A 1 -23.72 5.53 -21.61
N THR A 2 -23.88 5.83 -22.90
CA THR A 2 -23.17 5.16 -24.00
C THR A 2 -22.20 6.13 -24.65
N THR A 3 -20.90 5.91 -24.44
CA THR A 3 -19.85 6.64 -25.16
C THR A 3 -19.82 6.17 -26.61
N LEU A 4 -20.44 6.94 -27.50
CA LEU A 4 -20.42 6.73 -28.94
C LEU A 4 -19.06 7.18 -29.50
N PHE A 5 -18.20 6.21 -29.81
CA PHE A 5 -17.04 6.42 -30.67
C PHE A 5 -17.50 6.30 -32.13
N SER A 6 -17.22 7.32 -32.94
CA SER A 6 -17.49 7.32 -34.38
C SER A 6 -16.16 7.29 -35.11
N TRP A 7 -16.02 6.44 -36.13
CA TRP A 7 -14.84 6.35 -37.00
C TRP A 7 -14.48 7.69 -37.69
N TRP A 8 -15.44 8.60 -37.80
CA TRP A 8 -15.29 9.90 -38.44
C TRP A 8 -15.09 11.06 -37.44
N SER A 9 -15.40 10.85 -36.15
CA SER A 9 -15.27 11.86 -35.10
C SER A 9 -14.19 11.43 -34.12
N LYS A 10 -13.01 12.04 -34.23
CA LYS A 10 -11.89 11.82 -33.30
C LYS A 10 -12.20 12.28 -31.86
N GLU A 11 -13.19 13.14 -31.68
CA GLU A 11 -13.63 13.60 -30.37
C GLU A 11 -14.91 12.86 -29.93
N PRO A 12 -14.93 12.18 -28.77
CA PRO A 12 -16.12 11.55 -28.23
C PRO A 12 -17.19 12.59 -27.90
N VAL A 13 -18.45 12.26 -28.19
CA VAL A 13 -19.62 13.15 -28.01
C VAL A 13 -19.71 13.72 -26.59
N MET A 14 -19.31 12.93 -25.59
CA MET A 14 -19.28 13.35 -24.19
C MET A 14 -18.29 14.49 -23.93
N LEU A 15 -17.09 14.46 -24.52
CA LEU A 15 -16.12 15.55 -24.34
C LEU A 15 -16.60 16.85 -24.97
N LYS A 16 -17.31 16.79 -26.12
CA LYS A 16 -17.91 17.98 -26.73
C LYS A 16 -19.01 18.58 -25.83
N TYR A 17 -19.83 17.73 -25.22
CA TYR A 17 -20.85 18.17 -24.28
C TYR A 17 -20.23 18.83 -23.03
N LEU A 18 -19.24 18.18 -22.42
CA LEU A 18 -18.53 18.73 -21.24
C LEU A 18 -17.85 20.07 -21.55
N ARG A 19 -17.22 20.18 -22.73
CA ARG A 19 -16.61 21.43 -23.20
C ARG A 19 -17.65 22.53 -23.40
N LYS A 20 -18.80 22.21 -24.03
CA LYS A 20 -19.88 23.19 -24.28
C LYS A 20 -20.46 23.76 -22.98
N ASN A 21 -20.49 22.96 -21.91
CA ASN A 21 -21.09 23.34 -20.64
C ASN A 21 -20.09 23.91 -19.62
N ASN A 22 -18.86 24.27 -20.04
CA ASN A 22 -17.80 24.77 -19.15
C ASN A 22 -17.60 23.88 -17.91
N TRP A 23 -17.56 22.56 -18.12
CA TRP A 23 -17.42 21.61 -17.00
C TRP A 23 -16.15 21.84 -16.16
N VAL A 24 -15.10 22.37 -16.79
CA VAL A 24 -13.93 22.92 -16.11
C VAL A 24 -14.02 24.44 -16.23
N ASP A 25 -14.13 25.11 -15.10
CA ASP A 25 -14.28 26.56 -14.96
C ASP A 25 -13.22 27.16 -14.03
N SER A 26 -13.32 28.46 -13.74
CA SER A 26 -12.40 29.17 -12.83
C SER A 26 -12.49 28.72 -11.37
N HIS A 27 -13.54 27.99 -10.99
CA HIS A 27 -13.72 27.45 -9.63
C HIS A 27 -13.20 26.02 -9.50
N THR A 28 -12.92 25.36 -10.63
CA THR A 28 -12.38 24.00 -10.66
C THR A 28 -10.96 24.01 -10.14
N LYS A 29 -10.72 23.34 -9.00
CA LYS A 29 -9.40 23.27 -8.36
C LYS A 29 -8.56 22.10 -8.83
N ALA A 30 -9.19 20.99 -9.17
CA ALA A 30 -8.49 19.81 -9.67
C ALA A 30 -9.41 18.97 -10.58
N VAL A 31 -8.81 18.32 -11.57
CA VAL A 31 -9.43 17.28 -12.40
C VAL A 31 -8.60 16.02 -12.26
N ILE A 32 -9.25 14.93 -11.86
CA ILE A 32 -8.61 13.62 -11.70
C ILE A 32 -9.16 12.68 -12.78
N ILE A 33 -8.26 12.09 -13.56
CA ILE A 33 -8.59 11.07 -14.55
C ILE A 33 -7.97 9.75 -14.09
N SER A 34 -8.81 8.83 -13.62
CA SER A 34 -8.39 7.49 -13.22
C SER A 34 -8.71 6.48 -14.32
N MET A 35 -7.71 5.70 -14.71
CA MET A 35 -7.84 4.59 -15.66
C MET A 35 -7.39 3.30 -15.00
N ASN A 36 -8.25 2.28 -15.08
CA ASN A 36 -7.99 0.97 -14.48
C ASN A 36 -7.79 -0.05 -15.60
N PHE A 37 -6.60 -0.62 -15.66
CA PHE A 37 -6.22 -1.66 -16.60
C PHE A 37 -6.12 -2.99 -15.87
N ILE A 38 -6.75 -4.02 -16.43
CA ILE A 38 -6.62 -5.39 -15.94
C ILE A 38 -5.94 -6.19 -17.05
N ASN A 39 -4.75 -6.71 -16.74
CA ASN A 39 -4.07 -7.66 -17.60
C ASN A 39 -4.30 -9.06 -17.04
N VAL A 40 -5.21 -9.79 -17.68
CA VAL A 40 -5.62 -11.15 -17.25
C VAL A 40 -4.46 -12.14 -17.37
N ASP A 41 -3.64 -12.04 -18.41
CA ASP A 41 -2.54 -12.97 -18.68
C ASP A 41 -1.43 -12.87 -17.63
N SER A 42 -1.10 -11.65 -17.20
CA SER A 42 -0.13 -11.41 -16.12
C SER A 42 -0.73 -11.49 -14.72
N GLY A 43 -2.07 -11.49 -14.60
CA GLY A 43 -2.77 -11.43 -13.32
C GLY A 43 -2.52 -10.13 -12.54
N LEU A 44 -2.21 -9.03 -13.23
CA LEU A 44 -1.93 -7.72 -12.64
C LEU A 44 -3.08 -6.75 -12.93
N ALA A 45 -3.41 -5.92 -11.95
CA ALA A 45 -4.18 -4.71 -12.12
C ALA A 45 -3.27 -3.49 -12.01
N THR A 46 -3.48 -2.53 -12.88
CA THR A 46 -2.78 -1.24 -12.88
C THR A 46 -3.82 -0.13 -12.85
N ILE A 47 -3.68 0.78 -11.88
CA ILE A 47 -4.43 2.02 -11.79
C ILE A 47 -3.48 3.15 -12.18
N ILE A 48 -3.89 3.96 -13.14
CA ILE A 48 -3.18 5.17 -13.56
C ILE A 48 -4.06 6.35 -13.19
N GLU A 49 -3.58 7.20 -12.30
CA GLU A 49 -4.26 8.43 -11.90
C GLU A 49 -3.50 9.62 -12.47
N HIS A 50 -4.19 10.44 -13.27
CA HIS A 50 -3.70 11.74 -13.70
C HIS A 50 -4.41 12.82 -12.90
N VAL A 51 -3.66 13.61 -12.16
CA VAL A 51 -4.15 14.73 -11.35
C VAL A 51 -3.71 16.02 -12.00
N TYR A 52 -4.69 16.85 -12.33
CA TYR A 52 -4.51 18.17 -12.92
C TYR A 52 -5.02 19.22 -11.95
N GLU A 53 -4.12 19.91 -11.26
CA GLU A 53 -4.47 20.97 -10.31
C GLU A 53 -4.41 22.34 -10.98
N PHE A 54 -5.46 23.13 -10.76
CA PHE A 54 -5.60 24.50 -11.25
C PHE A 54 -5.41 25.46 -10.08
N ARG A 55 -4.31 26.22 -10.09
CA ARG A 55 -4.05 27.24 -9.06
C ARG A 55 -4.75 28.54 -9.42
N LEU A 56 -5.13 29.31 -8.40
CA LEU A 56 -5.76 30.64 -8.55
C LEU A 56 -4.90 31.63 -9.34
N THR A 57 -3.59 31.41 -9.41
CA THR A 57 -2.63 32.22 -10.18
C THR A 57 -2.57 31.85 -11.66
N GLY A 58 -3.36 30.87 -12.12
CA GLY A 58 -3.33 30.36 -13.49
C GLY A 58 -2.23 29.33 -13.76
N ILE A 59 -1.45 28.96 -12.74
CA ILE A 59 -0.43 27.90 -12.85
C ILE A 59 -1.11 26.53 -12.78
N PHE A 60 -0.80 25.69 -13.76
CA PHE A 60 -1.26 24.31 -13.85
C PHE A 60 -0.20 23.36 -13.31
N MET A 61 -0.59 22.48 -12.38
CA MET A 61 0.28 21.42 -11.87
C MET A 61 -0.28 20.06 -12.29
N TYR A 62 0.58 19.28 -12.94
CA TYR A 62 0.25 17.93 -13.39
C TYR A 62 1.06 16.91 -12.61
N THR A 63 0.37 15.95 -12.03
CA THR A 63 0.95 14.79 -11.36
C THR A 63 0.32 13.54 -11.93
N TYR A 64 1.10 12.47 -12.06
CA TYR A 64 0.56 11.17 -12.40
C TYR A 64 1.15 10.11 -11.48
N ASP A 65 0.28 9.22 -11.02
CA ASP A 65 0.63 8.08 -10.19
C ASP A 65 0.21 6.79 -10.86
N ILE A 66 1.06 5.78 -10.74
CA ILE A 66 0.84 4.45 -11.33
C ILE A 66 0.94 3.43 -10.21
N TYR A 67 -0.18 2.79 -9.90
CA TYR A 67 -0.28 1.72 -8.91
C TYR A 67 -0.48 0.40 -9.62
N THR A 68 0.49 -0.52 -9.53
CA THR A 68 0.34 -1.88 -10.06
C THR A 68 0.30 -2.88 -8.91
N PHE A 69 -0.74 -3.71 -8.85
CA PHE A 69 -0.92 -4.73 -7.83
C PHE A 69 -1.40 -6.05 -8.43
N PRO A 70 -1.03 -7.20 -7.84
CA PRO A 70 -1.53 -8.49 -8.29
C PRO A 70 -3.03 -8.64 -8.00
N LEU A 71 -3.79 -9.13 -8.99
CA LEU A 71 -5.24 -9.31 -8.92
C LEU A 71 -5.65 -10.52 -8.05
N LYS A 72 -4.75 -11.50 -7.93
CA LYS A 72 -4.87 -12.64 -7.02
C LYS A 72 -3.56 -12.80 -6.27
N ILE A 73 -3.64 -13.14 -5.00
CA ILE A 73 -2.47 -13.68 -4.29
C ILE A 73 -2.21 -15.04 -4.93
N THR A 74 -1.17 -15.12 -5.76
CA THR A 74 -0.76 -16.37 -6.42
C THR A 74 -0.68 -17.47 -5.36
N GLN A 75 -1.24 -18.66 -5.60
CA GLN A 75 -1.27 -19.73 -4.58
C GLN A 75 0.12 -20.08 -4.01
N GLY A 76 1.19 -19.92 -4.79
CA GLY A 76 2.57 -20.07 -4.30
C GLY A 76 3.06 -18.94 -3.39
N LYS A 77 2.49 -17.73 -3.50
CA LYS A 77 2.83 -16.59 -2.63
C LYS A 77 2.25 -16.76 -1.23
N GLU A 78 1.06 -17.33 -1.08
CA GLU A 78 0.48 -17.62 0.25
C GLU A 78 1.34 -18.62 1.03
N PHE A 79 1.81 -19.67 0.37
CA PHE A 79 2.71 -20.64 0.99
C PHE A 79 4.06 -19.99 1.35
N ALA A 80 4.65 -19.23 0.42
CA ALA A 80 5.90 -18.51 0.69
C ALA A 80 5.76 -17.49 1.84
N LEU A 81 4.65 -16.75 1.90
CA LEU A 81 4.33 -15.82 2.99
C LEU A 81 4.15 -16.56 4.32
N SER A 82 3.45 -17.69 4.31
CA SER A 82 3.27 -18.52 5.50
C SER A 82 4.61 -19.06 6.02
N CYS A 83 5.48 -19.54 5.14
CA CYS A 83 6.84 -19.95 5.48
C CYS A 83 7.67 -18.79 6.03
N LEU A 84 7.58 -17.60 5.43
CA LEU A 84 8.29 -16.41 5.88
C LEU A 84 7.84 -15.98 7.28
N VAL A 85 6.54 -15.96 7.53
CA VAL A 85 5.96 -15.60 8.83
C VAL A 85 6.34 -16.61 9.90
N MET A 86 6.29 -17.91 9.58
CA MET A 86 6.74 -18.97 10.49
C MET A 86 8.23 -18.82 10.81
N PHE A 87 9.07 -18.53 9.81
CA PHE A 87 10.50 -18.29 10.01
C PHE A 87 10.75 -17.07 10.89
N LEU A 88 10.06 -15.96 10.65
CA LEU A 88 10.13 -14.75 11.48
C LEU A 88 9.68 -15.02 12.92
N ALA A 89 8.62 -15.80 13.13
CA ALA A 89 8.15 -16.17 14.45
C ALA A 89 9.20 -17.00 15.21
N LEU A 90 9.84 -17.97 14.54
CA LEU A 90 10.91 -18.78 15.13
C LEU A 90 12.14 -17.93 15.49
N LEU A 91 12.56 -17.02 14.61
CA LEU A 91 13.66 -16.10 14.89
C LEU A 91 13.34 -15.18 16.07
N THR A 92 12.13 -14.61 16.08
CA THR A 92 11.69 -13.72 17.17
C THR A 92 11.70 -14.46 18.50
N ALA A 93 11.20 -15.70 18.54
CA ALA A 93 11.23 -16.54 19.74
C ALA A 93 12.66 -16.86 20.19
N TYR A 94 13.55 -17.22 19.26
CA TYR A 94 14.96 -17.50 19.55
C TYR A 94 15.66 -16.29 20.17
N PHE A 95 15.51 -15.12 19.55
CA PHE A 95 16.13 -13.90 20.07
C PHE A 95 15.54 -13.48 21.41
N LEU A 96 14.23 -13.61 21.61
CA LEU A 96 13.58 -13.31 22.88
C LEU A 96 14.12 -14.20 24.01
N ILE A 97 14.31 -15.50 23.76
CA ILE A 97 14.90 -16.42 24.74
C ILE A 97 16.33 -16.02 25.08
N ASN A 98 17.14 -15.68 24.07
CA ASN A 98 18.52 -15.25 24.30
C ASN A 98 18.59 -13.93 25.08
N GLU A 99 17.68 -13.00 24.82
CA GLU A 99 17.62 -11.72 25.49
C GLU A 99 17.17 -11.86 26.94
N ILE A 100 16.19 -12.72 27.20
CA ILE A 100 15.78 -13.11 28.55
C ILE A 100 16.95 -13.74 29.30
N ARG A 101 17.69 -14.67 28.68
CA ARG A 101 18.89 -15.28 29.30
C ARG A 101 19.97 -14.25 29.60
N ALA A 102 20.23 -13.33 28.67
CA ALA A 102 21.20 -12.25 28.85
C ALA A 102 20.81 -11.34 30.02
N CYS A 103 19.53 -10.97 30.12
CA CYS A 103 18.98 -10.18 31.22
C CYS A 103 19.10 -10.92 32.58
N TYR A 104 18.85 -12.23 32.61
CA TYR A 104 19.05 -13.03 33.83
C TYR A 104 20.53 -13.12 34.25
N GLN A 105 21.45 -13.23 33.30
CA GLN A 105 22.89 -13.37 33.60
C GLN A 105 23.55 -12.06 34.03
N THR A 106 23.15 -10.93 33.43
CA THR A 106 23.71 -9.60 33.75
C THR A 106 22.98 -8.89 34.88
N GLY A 107 21.75 -9.33 35.20
CA GLY A 107 20.86 -8.67 36.14
C GLY A 107 20.09 -7.54 35.48
N ALA A 108 18.78 -7.49 35.73
CA ALA A 108 17.87 -6.56 35.05
C ALA A 108 18.31 -5.08 35.20
N TRP A 109 18.80 -4.70 36.39
CA TRP A 109 19.18 -3.31 36.66
C TRP A 109 20.36 -2.82 35.82
N GLU A 110 21.38 -3.65 35.64
CA GLU A 110 22.56 -3.29 34.85
C GLU A 110 22.24 -3.34 33.34
N TYR A 111 21.38 -4.29 32.93
CA TYR A 111 20.92 -4.41 31.56
C TYR A 111 20.18 -3.15 31.07
N PHE A 112 19.25 -2.60 31.87
CA PHE A 112 18.49 -1.40 31.51
C PHE A 112 19.31 -0.10 31.56
N LYS A 113 20.48 -0.12 32.20
CA LYS A 113 21.37 1.05 32.26
C LYS A 113 22.18 1.21 30.97
N GLN A 114 22.39 0.12 30.24
CA GLN A 114 23.14 0.15 28.98
C GLN A 114 22.24 0.63 27.82
N SER A 115 22.70 1.65 27.10
CA SER A 115 21.95 2.26 25.99
C SER A 115 21.69 1.30 24.82
N GLN A 116 22.58 0.33 24.58
CA GLN A 116 22.40 -0.70 23.55
C GLN A 116 21.22 -1.64 23.84
N SER A 117 20.95 -1.94 25.11
CA SER A 117 19.85 -2.81 25.52
C SER A 117 18.49 -2.23 25.14
N TRP A 118 18.33 -0.91 25.20
CA TRP A 118 17.10 -0.23 24.79
C TRP A 118 16.81 -0.39 23.30
N PHE A 119 17.84 -0.38 22.45
CA PHE A 119 17.67 -0.61 21.02
C PHE A 119 17.22 -2.04 20.73
N LEU A 120 17.80 -3.03 21.42
CA LEU A 120 17.41 -4.43 21.30
C LEU A 120 15.96 -4.66 21.74
N ILE A 121 15.58 -4.11 22.90
CA ILE A 121 14.19 -4.20 23.39
C ILE A 121 13.22 -3.58 22.37
N PHE A 122 13.55 -2.42 21.80
CA PHE A 122 12.73 -1.77 20.80
C PHE A 122 12.58 -2.62 19.53
N GLU A 123 13.68 -3.21 19.03
CA GLU A 123 13.66 -4.16 17.92
C GLU A 123 12.71 -5.34 18.22
N ARG A 124 12.79 -5.93 19.42
CA ARG A 124 11.92 -7.05 19.82
C ARG A 124 10.45 -6.65 19.88
N VAL A 125 10.13 -5.50 20.45
CA VAL A 125 8.75 -4.99 20.52
C VAL A 125 8.19 -4.80 19.11
N LEU A 126 8.98 -4.22 18.19
CA LEU A 126 8.57 -4.08 16.80
C LEU A 126 8.37 -5.44 16.12
N SER A 127 9.30 -6.38 16.26
CA SER A 127 9.15 -7.73 15.69
C SER A 127 7.88 -8.43 16.17
N VAL A 128 7.58 -8.36 17.47
CA VAL A 128 6.36 -8.95 18.04
C VAL A 128 5.11 -8.22 17.52
N SER A 129 5.14 -6.89 17.43
CA SER A 129 4.00 -6.11 16.93
C SER A 129 3.63 -6.47 15.49
N VAL A 130 4.63 -6.69 14.61
CA VAL A 130 4.40 -7.09 13.22
C VAL A 130 3.70 -8.44 13.16
N LEU A 131 4.13 -9.42 13.97
CA LEU A 131 3.49 -10.73 14.05
C LEU A 131 2.05 -10.62 14.56
N VAL A 132 1.81 -9.85 15.63
CA VAL A 132 0.47 -9.65 16.20
C VAL A 132 -0.48 -9.01 15.18
N ILE A 133 -0.04 -7.94 14.51
CA ILE A 133 -0.81 -7.25 13.48
C ILE A 133 -1.12 -8.20 12.31
N PHE A 134 -0.13 -8.99 11.88
CA PHE A 134 -0.30 -9.96 10.80
C PHE A 134 -1.37 -11.02 11.15
N PHE A 135 -1.27 -11.65 12.32
CA PHE A 135 -2.25 -12.65 12.75
C PHE A 135 -3.63 -12.06 12.97
N TRP A 136 -3.72 -10.83 13.49
CA TRP A 136 -5.00 -10.13 13.65
C TRP A 136 -5.67 -9.84 12.31
N LEU A 137 -4.92 -9.32 11.33
CA LEU A 137 -5.41 -9.11 9.96
C LEU A 137 -5.81 -10.41 9.26
N GLN A 138 -5.06 -11.50 9.48
CA GLN A 138 -5.40 -12.81 8.94
C GLN A 138 -6.68 -13.35 9.58
N SER A 139 -6.86 -13.18 10.89
CA SER A 139 -8.08 -13.58 11.60
C SER A 139 -9.32 -12.83 11.09
N ASP A 140 -9.23 -11.52 10.87
CA ASP A 140 -10.34 -10.72 10.31
C ASP A 140 -10.72 -11.19 8.89
N ARG A 141 -9.72 -11.60 8.09
CA ARG A 141 -9.95 -12.12 6.74
C ARG A 141 -10.60 -13.51 6.69
N GLN A 142 -10.45 -14.34 7.73
CA GLN A 142 -11.05 -15.68 7.80
C GLN A 142 -12.44 -15.68 8.48
N GLY A 143 -12.81 -14.59 9.16
CA GLY A 143 -14.10 -14.40 9.83
C GLY A 143 -15.20 -13.76 8.97
N LYS A 144 -14.92 -13.49 7.68
CA LYS A 144 -15.87 -13.05 6.65
C LYS A 144 -15.96 -14.12 5.56
#